data_AF-A0A800IJ31-F1
#
_entry.id   AF-A0A800IJ31-F1
#
_cell.length_a   1.000
_cell.length_b   1.000
_cell.length_c   1.000
_cell.angle_alpha   90.00
_cell.angle_beta   90.00
_cell.angle_gamma   90.00
#
_symmetry.space_group_name_H-M   'P 1'
#
loop_
_entity.id
_entity.type
_entity.pdbx_description
1 polymer ?
#
loop_
_entity_poly.entity_id
_entity_poly.type
_entity_poly.pdbx_seq_one_letter_code
_entity_poly.pdbx_strand_id
1 'polypeptide(L)'
;MSLGMKAWLIPGALIALALAGVWMFIHRRVDPWITMGVIGILFRFSIYHRWYDDLLILPALVALYRIAKQGMATGNRDVLAGLLFIFMLIMMMAPGGLYLLPPPWNGYVTQIQVVVWTGTLLFLLHQAWQEREPAIRAVSVDAIEAASGLNLFASQPDNLEDRLEGTASLQEWPAVFSRGGPRSGSGSSAPRSVPVNVNTASQSQLESLPGIGPVIARRIITGRPWCRVKALTDVKGIGKKRLAGIRGLATVL
;
A
#
# COMPACT_ATOMS: atom_id res chain seq x y z
N MET A 1 -22.29 -41.20 28.65
CA MET A 1 -21.69 -41.49 27.32
C MET A 1 -20.86 -40.29 26.87
N SER A 2 -19.54 -40.28 27.11
CA SER A 2 -18.62 -39.22 26.60
C SER A 2 -17.37 -39.82 25.94
N LEU A 3 -17.45 -41.08 25.53
CA LEU A 3 -16.38 -41.82 24.88
C LEU A 3 -16.47 -41.58 23.37
N GLY A 4 -15.67 -40.65 22.86
CA GLY A 4 -15.51 -40.44 21.42
C GLY A 4 -14.93 -39.08 21.08
N MET A 5 -15.49 -38.00 21.64
CA MET A 5 -15.07 -36.64 21.28
C MET A 5 -13.68 -36.26 21.81
N LYS A 6 -13.22 -36.87 22.92
CA LYS A 6 -11.88 -36.59 23.46
C LYS A 6 -10.74 -37.07 22.56
N ALA A 7 -10.95 -38.15 21.80
CA ALA A 7 -9.93 -38.67 20.88
C ALA A 7 -9.67 -37.71 19.70
N TRP A 8 -10.66 -36.88 19.35
CA TRP A 8 -10.58 -35.90 18.27
C TRP A 8 -10.07 -34.53 18.71
N LEU A 9 -9.90 -34.28 20.02
CA LEU A 9 -9.38 -33.01 20.53
C LEU A 9 -7.96 -32.75 20.03
N ILE A 10 -7.06 -33.73 20.15
CA ILE A 10 -5.65 -33.57 19.76
C ILE A 10 -5.50 -33.45 18.23
N PRO A 11 -6.08 -34.35 17.41
CA PRO A 11 -6.06 -34.19 15.96
C PRO A 11 -6.70 -32.88 15.49
N GLY A 12 -7.82 -32.49 16.09
CA GLY A 12 -8.51 -31.24 15.77
C GLY A 12 -7.66 -30.00 16.08
N ALA A 13 -6.98 -29.99 17.23
CA ALA A 13 -6.05 -28.92 17.59
C ALA A 13 -4.84 -28.85 16.64
N LEU A 14 -4.28 -29.98 16.23
CA LEU A 14 -3.17 -30.03 15.28
C LEU A 14 -3.58 -29.51 13.89
N ILE A 15 -4.79 -29.86 13.43
CA ILE A 15 -5.35 -29.33 12.17
C ILE A 15 -5.57 -27.82 12.29
N ALA A 16 -6.17 -27.34 13.38
CA ALA A 16 -6.38 -25.92 13.61
C ALA A 16 -5.05 -25.15 13.65
N LEU A 17 -4.02 -25.70 14.30
CA LEU A 17 -2.68 -25.14 14.32
C LEU A 17 -2.05 -25.08 12.92
N ALA A 18 -2.17 -26.17 12.14
CA ALA A 18 -1.66 -26.21 10.78
C ALA A 18 -2.37 -25.19 9.87
N LEU A 19 -3.70 -25.08 9.97
CA LEU A 19 -4.49 -24.09 9.23
C LEU A 19 -4.11 -22.66 9.64
N ALA A 20 -3.95 -22.39 10.93
CA ALA A 20 -3.50 -21.09 11.43
C ALA A 20 -2.08 -20.76 10.93
N GLY A 21 -1.16 -21.74 10.92
CA GLY A 21 0.20 -21.58 10.41
C GLY A 21 0.24 -21.31 8.91
N VAL A 22 -0.55 -22.04 8.12
CA VAL A 22 -0.71 -21.80 6.67
C VAL A 22 -1.31 -20.41 6.43
N TRP A 23 -2.35 -20.04 7.18
CA TRP A 23 -2.97 -18.72 7.08
C TRP A 23 -2.00 -17.59 7.42
N MET A 24 -1.20 -17.71 8.50
CA MET A 24 -0.11 -16.78 8.82
C MET A 24 0.89 -16.66 7.69
N PHE A 25 1.34 -17.78 7.13
CA PHE A 25 2.31 -17.79 6.04
C PHE A 25 1.79 -17.05 4.80
N ILE A 26 0.50 -17.23 4.49
CA ILE A 26 -0.19 -16.55 3.39
C ILE A 26 -0.33 -15.04 3.66
N HIS A 27 -0.55 -14.63 4.91
CA HIS A 27 -0.81 -13.25 5.32
C HIS A 27 0.42 -12.57 5.97
N ARG A 28 1.63 -13.11 5.80
CA ARG A 28 2.87 -12.58 6.41
C ARG A 28 3.25 -11.15 6.01
N ARG A 29 2.56 -10.55 5.03
CA ARG A 29 2.76 -9.17 4.57
C ARG A 29 1.67 -8.20 5.06
N VAL A 30 0.62 -8.73 5.69
CA VAL A 30 -0.46 -7.95 6.33
C VAL A 30 0.07 -7.35 7.63
N ASP A 31 -0.60 -6.32 8.16
CA ASP A 31 -0.25 -5.75 9.46
C ASP A 31 -0.12 -6.85 10.55
N PRO A 32 1.02 -6.90 11.28
CA PRO A 32 1.27 -7.95 12.26
C PRO A 32 0.23 -7.98 13.38
N TRP A 33 -0.37 -6.84 13.73
CA TRP A 33 -1.37 -6.78 14.79
C TRP A 33 -2.68 -7.45 14.39
N ILE A 34 -3.06 -7.35 13.11
CA ILE A 34 -4.25 -8.04 12.59
C ILE A 34 -4.02 -9.55 12.62
N THR A 35 -2.85 -10.01 12.17
CA THR A 35 -2.54 -11.45 12.21
C THR A 35 -2.50 -11.99 13.64
N MET A 36 -1.86 -11.27 14.58
CA MET A 36 -1.87 -11.66 15.99
C MET A 36 -3.27 -11.61 16.61
N GLY A 37 -4.11 -10.64 16.22
CA GLY A 37 -5.49 -10.53 16.70
C GLY A 37 -6.39 -11.68 16.23
N VAL A 38 -6.33 -12.05 14.94
CA VAL A 38 -7.05 -13.21 14.40
C VAL A 38 -6.66 -14.48 15.17
N ILE A 39 -5.37 -14.64 15.42
CA ILE A 39 -4.82 -15.84 16.04
C ILE A 39 -5.17 -15.88 17.52
N GLY A 40 -5.08 -14.76 18.22
CA GLY A 40 -5.52 -14.64 19.62
C GLY A 40 -6.98 -15.07 19.80
N ILE A 41 -7.88 -14.61 18.93
CA ILE A 41 -9.30 -15.00 18.99
C ILE A 41 -9.51 -16.47 18.59
N LEU A 42 -8.82 -16.98 17.56
CA LEU A 42 -8.89 -18.40 17.18
C LEU A 42 -8.43 -19.33 18.30
N PHE A 43 -7.30 -19.00 18.95
CA PHE A 43 -6.78 -19.77 20.07
C PHE A 43 -7.71 -19.70 21.29
N ARG A 44 -8.36 -18.56 21.51
CA ARG A 44 -9.36 -18.44 22.57
C ARG A 44 -10.55 -19.38 22.38
N PHE A 45 -10.96 -19.67 21.15
CA PHE A 45 -11.98 -20.69 20.89
C PHE A 45 -11.44 -22.13 20.96
N SER A 46 -10.14 -22.32 20.72
CA SER A 46 -9.52 -23.64 20.51
C SER A 46 -8.88 -24.24 21.76
N ILE A 47 -8.30 -23.41 22.62
CA ILE A 47 -7.69 -23.82 23.88
C ILE A 47 -8.65 -23.41 24.98
N TYR A 48 -9.38 -24.39 25.51
CA TYR A 48 -10.11 -24.22 26.76
C TYR A 48 -9.06 -23.91 27.84
N HIS A 49 -8.98 -22.73 28.47
CA HIS A 49 -8.58 -22.58 29.89
C HIS A 49 -8.68 -21.14 30.46
N ARG A 50 -9.77 -20.90 31.20
CA ARG A 50 -9.85 -20.00 32.38
C ARG A 50 -9.61 -18.50 32.11
N TRP A 51 -9.85 -17.73 33.18
CA TRP A 51 -9.76 -16.26 33.31
C TRP A 51 -8.51 -15.57 32.71
N TYR A 52 -7.45 -16.30 32.33
CA TYR A 52 -6.22 -15.70 31.79
C TYR A 52 -6.22 -15.55 30.26
N ASP A 53 -7.18 -16.18 29.57
CA ASP A 53 -7.28 -16.11 28.11
C ASP A 53 -7.62 -14.69 27.59
N ASP A 54 -7.97 -13.74 28.47
CA ASP A 54 -8.24 -12.33 28.12
C ASP A 54 -7.01 -11.63 27.54
N LEU A 55 -5.81 -12.08 27.92
CA LEU A 55 -4.56 -11.59 27.32
C LEU A 55 -4.48 -11.87 25.81
N LEU A 56 -5.11 -12.95 25.32
CA LEU A 56 -5.16 -13.29 23.89
C LEU A 56 -6.01 -12.31 23.08
N ILE A 57 -6.88 -11.54 23.73
CA ILE A 57 -7.72 -10.53 23.06
C ILE A 57 -6.95 -9.21 22.86
N LEU A 58 -5.90 -8.94 23.66
CA LEU A 58 -5.16 -7.69 23.59
C LEU A 58 -4.61 -7.37 22.19
N PRO A 59 -4.02 -8.31 21.42
CA PRO A 59 -3.59 -8.02 20.06
C PRO A 59 -4.74 -7.61 19.13
N ALA A 60 -5.92 -8.22 19.30
CA ALA A 60 -7.12 -7.85 18.54
C ALA A 60 -7.62 -6.45 18.91
N LEU A 61 -7.59 -6.09 20.19
CA LEU A 61 -7.90 -4.73 20.66
C LEU A 61 -6.93 -3.70 20.08
N VAL A 62 -5.63 -3.97 20.06
CA VAL A 62 -4.63 -3.08 19.46
C VAL A 62 -4.87 -2.93 17.96
N ALA A 63 -5.18 -4.02 17.25
CA ALA A 63 -5.51 -3.97 15.82
C ALA A 63 -6.74 -3.09 15.57
N LEU A 64 -7.85 -3.32 16.30
CA LEU A 64 -9.08 -2.54 16.15
C LEU A 64 -8.87 -1.06 16.48
N TYR A 65 -8.12 -0.75 17.55
CA TYR A 65 -7.80 0.62 17.91
C TYR A 65 -6.99 1.33 16.81
N ARG A 66 -5.99 0.63 16.25
CA ARG A 66 -5.18 1.19 15.15
C ARG A 66 -6.01 1.44 13.90
N ILE A 67 -6.88 0.51 13.53
CA ILE A 67 -7.81 0.67 12.40
C ILE A 67 -8.76 1.85 12.66
N ALA A 68 -9.39 1.91 13.84
CA ALA A 68 -10.31 2.99 14.20
C ALA A 68 -9.62 4.38 14.23
N LYS A 69 -8.36 4.45 14.66
CA LYS A 69 -7.60 5.72 14.73
C LYS A 69 -7.07 6.15 13.36
N GLN A 70 -6.68 5.21 12.50
CA GLN A 70 -6.22 5.51 11.14
C GLN A 70 -7.37 6.02 10.24
N GLY A 71 -8.61 5.82 10.66
CA GLY A 71 -9.82 6.03 9.88
C GLY A 71 -10.72 7.21 10.27
N MET A 72 -10.24 8.17 11.08
CA MET A 72 -11.02 9.38 11.42
C MET A 72 -11.24 10.34 10.22
N ALA A 73 -11.18 9.84 8.97
CA ALA A 73 -11.32 10.65 7.77
C ALA A 73 -12.33 10.14 6.70
N THR A 74 -12.67 8.84 6.51
CA THR A 74 -13.49 8.50 5.30
C THR A 74 -14.24 7.14 5.18
N GLY A 75 -14.57 6.35 6.21
CA GLY A 75 -15.34 5.10 5.93
C GLY A 75 -16.13 4.40 7.04
N ASN A 76 -17.18 3.65 6.63
CA ASN A 76 -18.00 2.79 7.50
C ASN A 76 -17.19 1.72 8.27
N ARG A 77 -16.02 1.32 7.75
CA ARG A 77 -15.16 0.29 8.36
C ARG A 77 -14.52 0.76 9.65
N ASP A 78 -14.18 2.04 9.72
CA ASP A 78 -13.45 2.63 10.84
C ASP A 78 -14.39 2.81 12.05
N VAL A 79 -15.63 3.22 11.77
CA VAL A 79 -16.73 3.25 12.74
C VAL A 79 -17.01 1.84 13.27
N LEU A 80 -17.09 0.84 12.39
CA LEU A 80 -17.32 -0.54 12.79
C LEU A 80 -16.17 -1.07 13.67
N ALA A 81 -14.92 -0.77 13.32
CA ALA A 81 -13.75 -1.12 14.12
C ALA A 81 -13.80 -0.47 15.52
N GLY A 82 -14.15 0.82 15.59
CA GLY A 82 -14.32 1.55 16.84
C GLY A 82 -15.44 0.98 17.72
N LEU A 83 -16.59 0.64 17.13
CA LEU A 83 -17.69 -0.01 17.84
C LEU A 83 -17.26 -1.38 18.39
N LEU A 84 -16.66 -2.23 17.55
CA LEU A 84 -16.15 -3.54 17.97
C LEU A 84 -15.10 -3.42 19.08
N PHE A 85 -14.24 -2.40 19.02
CA PHE A 85 -13.25 -2.11 20.06
C PHE A 85 -13.92 -1.77 21.40
N ILE A 86 -14.90 -0.87 21.39
CA ILE A 86 -15.66 -0.48 22.59
C ILE A 86 -16.41 -1.68 23.18
N PHE A 87 -17.08 -2.47 22.33
CA PHE A 87 -17.77 -3.69 22.77
C PHE A 87 -16.80 -4.72 23.36
N MET A 88 -15.63 -4.93 22.74
CA MET A 88 -14.60 -5.81 23.31
C MET A 88 -14.08 -5.28 24.66
N LEU A 89 -13.86 -3.98 24.81
CA LEU A 89 -13.41 -3.39 26.07
C LEU A 89 -14.44 -3.57 27.20
N ILE A 90 -15.72 -3.27 26.94
CA ILE A 90 -16.79 -3.45 27.93
C ILE A 90 -16.86 -4.92 28.37
N MET A 91 -16.79 -5.85 27.42
CA MET A 91 -16.86 -7.28 27.71
C MET A 91 -15.60 -7.81 28.40
N MET A 92 -14.45 -7.13 28.27
CA MET A 92 -13.22 -7.46 28.99
C MET A 92 -13.20 -6.89 30.42
N MET A 93 -13.83 -5.74 30.64
CA MET A 93 -13.85 -5.07 31.96
C MET A 93 -14.77 -5.74 32.99
N ALA A 94 -15.50 -6.78 32.59
CA ALA A 94 -16.39 -7.55 33.45
C ALA A 94 -15.90 -8.99 33.67
N PRO A 95 -14.71 -9.20 34.28
CA PRO A 95 -14.19 -10.54 34.50
C PRO A 95 -15.03 -11.22 35.59
N GLY A 96 -15.78 -12.27 35.21
CA GLY A 96 -16.45 -13.16 36.15
C GLY A 96 -17.82 -12.71 36.64
N GLY A 97 -17.99 -11.42 36.97
CA GLY A 97 -19.21 -10.91 37.62
C GLY A 97 -20.49 -11.12 36.82
N LEU A 98 -20.42 -10.97 35.49
CA LEU A 98 -21.59 -11.16 34.62
C LEU A 98 -22.02 -12.62 34.47
N TYR A 99 -21.11 -13.57 34.67
CA TYR A 99 -21.45 -15.01 34.64
C TYR A 99 -22.12 -15.48 35.93
N LEU A 100 -22.08 -14.67 37.00
CA LEU A 100 -22.78 -14.93 38.26
C LEU A 100 -24.26 -14.49 38.20
N LEU A 101 -24.69 -13.87 37.11
CA LEU A 101 -26.10 -13.50 36.94
C LEU A 101 -26.98 -14.76 36.96
N PRO A 102 -28.15 -14.70 37.62
CA PRO A 102 -29.06 -15.85 37.66
C PRO A 102 -29.54 -16.21 36.25
N PRO A 103 -29.82 -17.50 35.96
CA PRO A 103 -30.46 -17.89 34.72
C PRO A 103 -31.76 -17.10 34.49
N PRO A 104 -32.04 -16.62 33.25
CA PRO A 104 -31.35 -16.91 31.99
C PRO A 104 -30.23 -15.93 31.61
N TRP A 105 -29.96 -14.90 32.42
CA TRP A 105 -29.09 -13.77 32.07
C TRP A 105 -27.65 -14.16 31.75
N ASN A 106 -27.08 -15.11 32.49
CA ASN A 106 -25.76 -15.67 32.20
C ASN A 106 -25.69 -16.25 30.76
N GLY A 107 -26.76 -16.93 30.32
CA GLY A 107 -26.87 -17.46 28.96
C GLY A 107 -26.82 -16.35 27.92
N TYR A 108 -27.61 -15.29 28.09
CA TYR A 108 -27.62 -14.16 27.16
C TYR A 108 -26.27 -13.45 27.09
N VAL A 109 -25.62 -13.19 28.22
CA VAL A 109 -24.28 -12.57 28.24
C VAL A 109 -23.27 -13.43 27.48
N THR A 110 -23.27 -14.74 27.73
CA THR A 110 -22.37 -15.68 27.05
C THR A 110 -22.60 -15.67 25.53
N GLN A 111 -23.87 -15.68 25.08
CA GLN A 111 -24.21 -15.61 23.66
C GLN A 111 -23.76 -14.29 23.03
N ILE A 112 -24.01 -13.16 23.68
CA ILE A 112 -23.56 -11.83 23.21
C ILE A 112 -22.04 -11.82 23.05
N GLN A 113 -21.31 -12.38 24.02
CA GLN A 113 -19.86 -12.41 23.98
C GLN A 113 -19.32 -13.29 22.83
N VAL A 114 -19.91 -14.46 22.59
CA VAL A 114 -19.59 -15.31 21.43
C VAL A 114 -19.85 -14.57 20.11
N VAL A 115 -20.97 -13.84 20.01
CA VAL A 115 -21.31 -13.05 18.82
C VAL A 115 -20.28 -11.94 18.60
N VAL A 116 -19.91 -11.20 19.64
CA VAL A 116 -18.90 -10.14 19.55
C VAL A 116 -17.55 -10.69 19.10
N TRP A 117 -17.06 -11.77 19.73
CA TRP A 117 -15.77 -12.37 19.35
C TRP A 117 -15.77 -12.93 17.93
N THR A 118 -16.86 -13.59 17.53
CA THR A 118 -17.01 -14.10 16.16
C THR A 118 -17.06 -12.94 15.16
N GLY A 119 -17.79 -11.87 15.48
CA GLY A 119 -17.86 -10.65 14.68
C GLY A 119 -16.49 -9.99 14.51
N THR A 120 -15.72 -9.86 15.60
CA THR A 120 -14.35 -9.35 15.54
C THR A 120 -13.43 -10.25 14.71
N LEU A 121 -13.52 -11.57 14.89
CA LEU A 121 -12.73 -12.52 14.11
C LEU A 121 -12.99 -12.38 12.62
N LEU A 122 -14.27 -12.37 12.21
CA LEU A 122 -14.68 -12.19 10.82
C LEU A 122 -14.24 -10.83 10.27
N PHE A 123 -14.38 -9.77 11.06
CA PHE A 123 -13.91 -8.45 10.68
C PHE A 123 -12.40 -8.42 10.42
N LEU A 124 -11.59 -8.98 11.32
CA LEU A 124 -10.13 -9.02 11.16
C LEU A 124 -9.69 -9.94 10.01
N LEU A 125 -10.38 -11.06 9.78
CA LEU A 125 -10.14 -11.92 8.62
C LEU A 125 -10.45 -11.20 7.30
N HIS A 126 -11.56 -10.47 7.25
CA HIS A 126 -11.94 -9.67 6.09
C HIS A 126 -10.94 -8.53 5.84
N GLN A 127 -10.48 -7.86 6.91
CA GLN A 127 -9.44 -6.84 6.81
C GLN A 127 -8.12 -7.41 6.31
N ALA A 128 -7.69 -8.57 6.84
CA ALA A 128 -6.48 -9.26 6.38
C ALA A 128 -6.56 -9.66 4.89
N TRP A 129 -7.74 -10.05 4.42
CA TRP A 129 -7.99 -10.34 3.01
C TRP A 129 -7.89 -9.07 2.15
N GLN A 130 -8.44 -7.95 2.62
CA GLN A 130 -8.36 -6.66 1.92
C GLN A 130 -6.95 -6.09 1.82
N GLU A 131 -6.11 -6.28 2.84
CA GLU A 131 -4.70 -5.83 2.81
C GLU A 131 -3.82 -6.73 1.92
N ARG A 132 -4.27 -7.96 1.64
CA ARG A 132 -3.55 -8.91 0.79
C ARG A 132 -3.74 -8.65 -0.69
N GLU A 133 -4.91 -8.16 -1.09
CA GLU A 133 -5.13 -7.58 -2.41
C GLU A 133 -4.40 -6.23 -2.41
N PRO A 134 -3.30 -6.04 -3.16
CA PRO A 134 -2.78 -4.70 -3.38
C PRO A 134 -3.82 -3.99 -4.25
N ALA A 135 -4.87 -3.48 -3.61
CA ALA A 135 -5.62 -2.39 -4.17
C ALA A 135 -4.55 -1.35 -4.45
N ILE A 136 -4.26 -1.09 -5.73
CA ILE A 136 -3.75 0.21 -6.12
C ILE A 136 -4.77 1.16 -5.51
N ARG A 137 -4.47 1.67 -4.32
CA ARG A 137 -5.31 2.65 -3.66
C ARG A 137 -5.03 3.90 -4.46
N ALA A 138 -5.88 4.16 -5.44
CA ALA A 138 -5.91 5.45 -6.10
C ALA A 138 -6.25 6.44 -4.98
N VAL A 139 -5.23 7.17 -4.54
CA VAL A 139 -5.37 8.27 -3.60
C VAL A 139 -5.46 9.51 -4.47
N SER A 140 -6.46 10.36 -4.25
CA SER A 140 -6.55 11.64 -4.97
C SER A 140 -5.32 12.47 -4.67
N VAL A 141 -4.93 13.31 -5.64
CA VAL A 141 -3.78 14.20 -5.46
C VAL A 141 -4.00 15.10 -4.25
N ASP A 142 -5.21 15.64 -4.07
CA ASP A 142 -5.61 16.50 -2.95
C ASP A 142 -5.36 15.84 -1.58
N ALA A 143 -5.62 14.53 -1.46
CA ALA A 143 -5.42 13.81 -0.21
C ALA A 143 -3.93 13.62 0.10
N ILE A 144 -3.08 13.53 -0.92
CA ILE A 144 -1.62 13.49 -0.77
C ILE A 144 -1.09 14.86 -0.38
N GLU A 145 -1.59 15.93 -1.01
CA GLU A 145 -1.19 17.31 -0.69
C GLU A 145 -1.60 17.70 0.73
N ALA A 146 -2.83 17.37 1.13
CA ALA A 146 -3.32 17.62 2.49
C ALA A 146 -2.52 16.84 3.56
N ALA A 147 -2.08 15.62 3.25
CA ALA A 147 -1.29 14.80 4.18
C ALA A 147 0.19 15.19 4.24
N SER A 148 0.75 15.69 3.13
CA SER A 148 2.18 16.01 3.02
C SER A 148 2.50 17.49 3.22
N GLY A 149 1.52 18.37 3.06
CA GLY A 149 1.71 19.82 3.00
C GLY A 149 2.45 20.28 1.74
N LEU A 150 2.61 19.41 0.74
CA LEU A 150 3.24 19.72 -0.54
C LEU A 150 2.16 20.00 -1.58
N ASN A 151 2.23 21.15 -2.23
CA ASN A 151 1.50 21.35 -3.48
C ASN A 151 2.37 20.80 -4.63
N LEU A 152 1.91 19.71 -5.24
CA LEU A 152 2.56 18.96 -6.32
C LEU A 152 2.47 19.69 -7.66
N PHE A 153 1.47 20.56 -7.84
CA PHE A 153 1.21 21.31 -9.06
C PHE A 153 1.41 22.82 -8.94
N ALA A 154 2.13 23.29 -7.92
CA ALA A 154 2.30 24.72 -7.60
C ALA A 154 2.87 25.61 -8.73
N SER A 155 3.47 25.00 -9.76
CA SER A 155 3.99 25.71 -10.94
C SER A 155 3.00 25.77 -12.11
N GLN A 156 1.85 25.11 -12.01
CA GLN A 156 0.82 25.07 -13.03
C GLN A 156 -0.22 26.17 -12.80
N PRO A 157 -0.91 26.62 -13.86
CA PRO A 157 -2.04 27.53 -13.69
C PRO A 157 -3.25 26.82 -13.06
N ASP A 158 -4.01 27.52 -12.21
CA ASP A 158 -5.14 26.99 -11.41
C ASP A 158 -6.12 26.15 -12.25
N ASN A 159 -6.42 26.59 -13.47
CA ASN A 159 -7.34 25.88 -14.36
C ASN A 159 -6.83 24.51 -14.86
N LEU A 160 -5.52 24.27 -14.81
CA LEU A 160 -4.91 22.99 -15.15
C LEU A 160 -4.78 22.11 -13.90
N GLU A 161 -4.46 22.70 -12.75
CA GLU A 161 -4.47 22.06 -11.44
C GLU A 161 -5.86 21.46 -11.15
N ASP A 162 -6.92 22.29 -11.21
CA ASP A 162 -8.32 21.87 -11.04
C ASP A 162 -8.73 20.73 -11.98
N ARG A 163 -8.20 20.71 -13.21
CA ARG A 163 -8.51 19.67 -14.20
C ARG A 163 -7.76 18.37 -13.91
N LEU A 164 -6.51 18.45 -13.47
CA LEU A 164 -5.68 17.29 -13.14
C LEU A 164 -6.16 16.63 -11.84
N GLU A 165 -6.63 17.43 -10.89
CA GLU A 165 -7.23 16.98 -9.63
C GLU A 165 -8.66 16.47 -9.84
N GLY A 166 -9.47 17.23 -10.60
CA GLY A 166 -10.89 16.92 -10.84
C GLY A 166 -11.17 15.74 -11.80
N THR A 167 -10.18 15.27 -12.57
CA THR A 167 -10.37 14.12 -13.49
C THR A 167 -10.15 12.75 -12.85
N ALA A 168 -9.71 12.69 -11.59
CA ALA A 168 -9.55 11.43 -10.87
C ALA A 168 -10.88 10.90 -10.32
N SER A 169 -11.85 10.62 -11.20
CA SER A 169 -12.91 9.69 -10.82
C SER A 169 -12.25 8.32 -10.57
N LEU A 170 -12.36 7.82 -9.33
CA LEU A 170 -11.79 6.53 -8.90
C LEU A 170 -12.34 5.32 -9.68
N GLN A 171 -13.22 5.56 -10.66
CA GLN A 171 -13.93 4.56 -11.44
C GLN A 171 -13.18 4.16 -12.72
N GLU A 172 -12.29 5.00 -13.26
CA GLU A 172 -11.74 4.84 -14.61
C GLU A 172 -10.21 4.98 -14.70
N TRP A 173 -9.47 4.50 -13.71
CA TRP A 173 -8.06 4.19 -13.97
C TRP A 173 -8.01 2.81 -14.62
N PRO A 174 -7.76 2.67 -15.94
CA PRO A 174 -7.56 1.35 -16.51
C PRO A 174 -6.23 0.88 -15.96
N ALA A 175 -6.26 0.07 -14.91
CA ALA A 175 -5.12 -0.71 -14.49
C ALA A 175 -4.84 -1.74 -15.60
N VAL A 176 -4.26 -1.28 -16.71
CA VAL A 176 -3.52 -2.12 -17.64
C VAL A 176 -2.24 -2.50 -16.91
N PHE A 177 -2.37 -3.36 -15.91
CA PHE A 177 -1.32 -4.28 -15.56
C PHE A 177 -1.14 -5.17 -16.79
N SER A 178 -0.24 -4.77 -17.69
CA SER A 178 0.35 -5.71 -18.63
C SER A 178 0.89 -6.86 -17.79
N ARG A 179 0.17 -7.98 -17.81
CA ARG A 179 0.53 -9.24 -17.16
C ARG A 179 1.65 -9.93 -17.94
N GLY A 180 2.70 -9.16 -18.23
CA GLY A 180 3.91 -9.55 -18.93
C GLY A 180 5.08 -8.97 -18.16
N GLY A 181 5.37 -9.56 -17.00
CA GLY A 181 6.64 -9.30 -16.32
C GLY A 181 7.78 -9.69 -17.27
N PRO A 182 8.86 -8.90 -17.39
CA PRO A 182 9.99 -9.30 -18.19
C PRO A 182 10.64 -10.50 -17.51
N ARG A 183 10.36 -11.69 -18.05
CA ARG A 183 11.20 -12.87 -17.84
C ARG A 183 12.60 -12.49 -18.32
N SER A 184 13.58 -12.72 -17.45
CA SER A 184 14.98 -12.81 -17.85
C SER A 184 15.09 -13.77 -19.03
N GLY A 185 15.29 -13.19 -20.21
CA GLY A 185 15.73 -13.86 -21.42
C GLY A 185 16.92 -13.08 -21.92
N SER A 186 18.11 -13.65 -21.75
CA SER A 186 19.34 -13.13 -22.34
C SER A 186 19.19 -13.05 -23.85
N GLY A 187 19.21 -11.83 -24.38
CA GLY A 187 19.16 -11.56 -25.81
C GLY A 187 19.53 -10.10 -26.07
N SER A 188 20.83 -9.88 -26.24
CA SER A 188 21.41 -8.57 -26.57
C SER A 188 20.81 -8.03 -27.87
N SER A 189 20.13 -6.88 -27.80
CA SER A 189 20.04 -5.93 -28.91
C SER A 189 19.83 -4.53 -28.34
N ALA A 190 20.89 -3.71 -28.40
CA ALA A 190 20.94 -2.36 -27.88
C ALA A 190 19.79 -1.47 -28.43
N PRO A 191 19.20 -0.58 -27.61
CA PRO A 191 18.27 0.42 -28.09
C PRO A 191 19.01 1.38 -29.02
N ARG A 192 18.51 1.54 -30.26
CA ARG A 192 18.99 2.59 -31.16
C ARG A 192 18.73 3.95 -30.50
N SER A 193 19.81 4.65 -30.17
CA SER A 193 19.79 6.02 -29.65
C SER A 193 19.08 6.94 -30.65
N VAL A 194 17.91 7.45 -30.29
CA VAL A 194 17.22 8.49 -31.05
C VAL A 194 18.09 9.76 -31.01
N PRO A 195 18.48 10.34 -32.16
CA PRO A 195 19.32 11.53 -32.17
C PRO A 195 18.58 12.75 -31.60
N VAL A 196 19.23 13.47 -30.69
CA VAL A 196 18.71 14.66 -30.01
C VAL A 196 18.69 15.84 -30.99
N ASN A 197 17.52 16.44 -31.21
CA ASN A 197 17.41 17.60 -32.09
C ASN A 197 17.88 18.88 -31.36
N VAL A 198 18.94 19.51 -31.86
CA VAL A 198 19.57 20.65 -31.18
C VAL A 198 18.69 21.92 -31.16
N ASN A 199 17.80 22.08 -32.14
CA ASN A 199 16.91 23.24 -32.26
C ASN A 199 15.68 23.13 -31.35
N THR A 200 15.21 21.92 -31.06
CA THR A 200 13.98 21.69 -30.28
C THR A 200 14.21 21.04 -28.91
N ALA A 201 15.40 20.48 -28.66
CA ALA A 201 15.67 19.77 -27.41
C ALA A 201 15.49 20.64 -26.16
N SER A 202 14.99 20.03 -25.09
CA SER A 202 15.01 20.65 -23.77
C SER A 202 16.44 20.74 -23.23
N GLN A 203 16.65 21.54 -22.18
CA GLN A 203 17.95 21.65 -21.53
C GLN A 203 18.46 20.29 -21.03
N SER A 204 17.60 19.49 -20.40
CA SER A 204 17.92 18.16 -19.91
C SER A 204 18.31 17.17 -21.02
N GLN A 205 17.69 17.29 -22.19
CA GLN A 205 18.03 16.47 -23.35
C GLN A 205 19.40 16.85 -23.93
N LEU A 206 19.76 18.14 -23.92
CA LEU A 206 21.11 18.57 -24.32
C LEU A 206 22.18 18.12 -23.30
N GLU A 207 21.87 18.13 -22.02
CA GLU A 207 22.77 17.66 -20.94
C GLU A 207 23.03 16.14 -20.99
N SER A 208 22.13 15.37 -21.61
CA SER A 208 22.34 13.93 -21.85
C SER A 208 23.46 13.63 -22.85
N LEU A 209 23.92 14.63 -23.61
CA LEU A 209 24.99 14.49 -24.59
C LEU A 209 26.37 14.53 -23.90
N PRO A 210 27.32 13.67 -24.31
CA PRO A 210 28.59 13.53 -23.63
C PRO A 210 29.40 14.83 -23.67
N GLY A 211 29.66 15.39 -22.47
CA GLY A 211 30.44 16.61 -22.30
C GLY A 211 29.66 17.92 -22.46
N ILE A 212 28.32 17.88 -22.50
CA ILE A 212 27.45 19.05 -22.41
C ILE A 212 26.95 19.19 -20.96
N GLY A 213 27.44 20.20 -20.25
CA GLY A 213 26.89 20.60 -18.95
C GLY A 213 25.83 21.70 -19.06
N PRO A 214 25.18 22.06 -17.94
CA PRO A 214 24.07 23.04 -17.92
C PRO A 214 24.46 24.41 -18.52
N VAL A 215 25.70 24.84 -18.30
CA VAL A 215 26.24 26.10 -18.85
C VAL A 215 26.32 26.05 -20.38
N ILE A 216 26.70 24.90 -20.94
CA ILE A 216 26.83 24.71 -22.40
C ILE A 216 25.44 24.51 -23.02
N ALA A 217 24.58 23.71 -22.39
CA ALA A 217 23.20 23.51 -22.83
C ALA A 217 22.46 24.85 -22.92
N ARG A 218 22.59 25.72 -21.92
CA ARG A 218 22.00 27.06 -21.93
C ARG A 218 22.52 27.91 -23.10
N ARG A 219 23.82 27.87 -23.39
CA ARG A 219 24.40 28.58 -24.55
C ARG A 219 23.92 28.05 -25.89
N ILE A 220 23.73 26.73 -26.02
CA ILE A 220 23.17 26.11 -27.22
C ILE A 220 21.73 26.58 -27.44
N ILE A 221 20.93 26.68 -26.37
CA ILE A 221 19.56 27.20 -26.42
C ILE A 221 19.55 28.68 -26.81
N THR A 222 20.41 29.50 -26.22
CA THR A 222 20.52 30.93 -26.54
C THR A 222 20.98 31.19 -27.97
N GLY A 223 21.80 30.31 -28.55
CA GLY A 223 22.32 30.45 -29.91
C GLY A 223 21.44 29.85 -31.02
N ARG A 224 20.20 29.46 -30.72
CA ARG A 224 19.27 28.96 -31.74
C ARG A 224 18.86 30.07 -32.71
N PRO A 225 18.59 29.75 -33.98
CA PRO A 225 18.59 28.42 -34.61
C PRO A 225 19.96 28.00 -35.19
N TRP A 226 20.25 26.70 -35.17
CA TRP A 226 21.46 26.13 -35.77
C TRP A 226 21.14 25.52 -37.15
N CYS A 227 21.93 25.85 -38.17
CA CYS A 227 21.75 25.29 -39.52
C CYS A 227 22.37 23.89 -39.70
N ARG A 228 23.36 23.52 -38.87
CA ARG A 228 24.09 22.25 -38.96
C ARG A 228 24.73 21.90 -37.62
N VAL A 229 24.87 20.61 -37.31
CA VAL A 229 25.53 20.15 -36.07
C VAL A 229 26.95 20.71 -35.94
N LYS A 230 27.67 20.90 -37.06
CA LYS A 230 29.02 21.50 -37.08
C LYS A 230 29.05 22.96 -36.59
N ALA A 231 27.94 23.71 -36.66
CA ALA A 231 27.89 25.10 -36.21
C ALA A 231 27.99 25.23 -34.68
N LEU A 232 27.80 24.13 -33.94
CA LEU A 232 27.97 24.10 -32.49
C LEU A 232 29.41 24.41 -32.03
N THR A 233 30.42 24.40 -32.91
CA THR A 233 31.78 24.88 -32.55
C THR A 233 31.84 26.36 -32.23
N ASP A 234 30.84 27.14 -32.67
CA ASP A 234 30.79 28.58 -32.41
C ASP A 234 30.35 28.86 -30.96
N VAL A 235 29.81 27.85 -30.26
CA VAL A 235 29.51 27.92 -28.83
C VAL A 235 30.80 27.84 -28.02
N LYS A 236 31.10 28.91 -27.27
CA LYS A 236 32.21 28.97 -26.32
C LYS A 236 32.13 27.77 -25.35
N GLY A 237 33.07 26.83 -25.47
CA GLY A 237 33.13 25.60 -24.66
C GLY A 237 32.90 24.29 -25.41
N ILE A 238 32.52 24.33 -26.71
CA ILE A 238 32.42 23.15 -27.57
C ILE A 238 33.61 23.10 -28.52
N GLY A 239 34.63 22.31 -28.18
CA GLY A 239 35.78 22.07 -29.04
C GLY A 239 35.56 20.92 -30.04
N LYS A 240 36.46 20.78 -31.02
CA LYS A 240 36.46 19.71 -32.04
C LYS A 240 36.33 18.29 -31.42
N LYS A 241 36.96 18.07 -30.25
CA LYS A 241 36.90 16.81 -29.50
C LYS A 241 35.52 16.49 -28.94
N ARG A 242 34.78 17.50 -28.47
CA ARG A 242 33.42 17.34 -27.94
C ARG A 242 32.40 17.19 -29.06
N LEU A 243 32.55 17.97 -30.14
CA LEU A 243 31.72 17.83 -31.34
C LEU A 243 31.80 16.40 -31.92
N ALA A 244 32.98 15.79 -31.94
CA ALA A 244 33.17 14.41 -32.42
C ALA A 244 32.33 13.39 -31.63
N GLY A 245 32.19 13.55 -30.31
CA GLY A 245 31.38 12.67 -29.46
C GLY A 245 29.87 12.88 -29.62
N ILE A 246 29.45 14.05 -30.12
CA ILE A 246 28.04 14.44 -30.22
C ILE A 246 27.50 14.26 -31.66
N ARG A 247 28.37 14.25 -32.67
CA ARG A 247 27.99 14.23 -34.10
C ARG A 247 27.15 13.01 -34.51
N GLY A 248 27.22 11.90 -33.78
CA GLY A 248 26.38 10.71 -34.00
C GLY A 248 25.09 10.67 -33.17
N LEU A 249 24.92 11.60 -32.22
CA LEU A 249 23.82 11.63 -31.25
C LEU A 249 22.96 12.90 -31.37
N ALA A 250 23.35 13.86 -32.21
CA ALA A 250 22.63 15.11 -32.41
C ALA A 250 22.20 15.28 -33.87
N THR A 251 20.98 15.78 -34.08
CA THR A 251 20.43 16.11 -35.40
C THR A 251 19.96 17.55 -35.46
N VAL A 252 19.88 18.10 -36.67
CA VAL A 252 19.28 19.40 -36.98
C VAL A 252 18.19 19.10 -38.00
N LEU A 253 16.92 19.24 -37.59
CA LEU A 253 15.77 19.30 -38.51
C LEU A 253 15.43 20.78 -38.76
#